data_AF-A0A6A1WJH4-F1
#
_entry.id   AF-A0A6A1WJH4-F1
#
_cell.length_a   1.000
_cell.length_b   1.000
_cell.length_c   1.000
_cell.angle_alpha   90.00
_cell.angle_beta   90.00
_cell.angle_gamma   90.00
#
_symmetry.space_group_name_H-M   'P 1'
#
loop_
_entity.id
_entity.type
_entity.pdbx_description
1 polymer ?
#
loop_
_entity_poly.entity_id
_entity_poly.type
_entity_poly.pdbx_seq_one_letter_code
_entity_poly.pdbx_strand_id
1 'polypeptide(L)'
;MAFCKLLAKRQRSSSNSDMARKSAGVSALKPMLHLLLPLCVHWIAEEMTVSVLVDVITDALCPGESTCTQAIYINGLQQMIVGVFKMVILPLLGQLADEHGRKPMLLLTISTSIFPFALLAWNQSRGFVYAYYVLRTISYILSQGSIFCIAVAYAADVVDNSKRAAAFSWITGLCSASHVIGNLLARFLPENYIFPVSIALLILCPIYMQLFLVETVEVAAEREQDSACFRKTIKILHKRYQCMRDAAKIVISSPTLRGISLVSFFYELGMSGITDVLMYYLKAAFGFDKNQFSEILLIVGIGSIVSQMLVLPLINPLVGEKVILCIALLASIAYALFYGLAWASWVPFMSASFKIVVVLVRPAGKAQGFVAGVESIASFLSPLVMSPLTSWFLSNSAPFNCKGFSLVCASICMVIAFCYACLLKPEVNSSHDSEDDVEAPLLADS
;
A
#
# COMPACT_ATOMS: atom_id res chain seq x y z
N MET A 1 -43.98 41.70 24.46
CA MET A 1 -43.81 41.57 22.99
C MET A 1 -42.35 41.53 22.51
N ALA A 2 -41.39 42.14 23.23
CA ALA A 2 -39.96 42.13 22.84
C ALA A 2 -39.21 40.79 23.07
N PHE A 3 -39.60 40.03 24.10
CA PHE A 3 -38.95 38.77 24.47
C PHE A 3 -39.19 37.63 23.46
N CYS A 4 -40.39 37.58 22.85
CA CYS A 4 -40.69 36.60 21.79
C CYS A 4 -39.96 36.89 20.46
N LYS A 5 -39.68 38.17 20.15
CA LYS A 5 -38.88 38.53 18.95
C LYS A 5 -37.41 38.12 19.10
N LEU A 6 -36.86 38.15 20.31
CA LEU A 6 -35.49 37.71 20.60
C LEU A 6 -35.34 36.18 20.52
N LEU A 7 -36.31 35.41 21.02
CA LEU A 7 -36.30 33.95 20.90
C LEU A 7 -36.48 33.48 19.46
N ALA A 8 -37.37 34.11 18.68
CA ALA A 8 -37.54 33.82 17.26
C ALA A 8 -36.30 34.18 16.41
N LYS A 9 -35.57 35.25 16.76
CA LYS A 9 -34.31 35.63 16.10
C LYS A 9 -33.17 34.66 16.44
N ARG A 10 -33.14 34.14 17.67
CA ARG A 10 -32.14 33.14 18.13
C ARG A 10 -32.40 31.74 17.52
N GLN A 11 -33.67 31.32 17.41
CA GLN A 11 -34.03 30.09 16.69
C GLN A 11 -33.79 30.17 15.18
N ARG A 12 -34.05 31.32 14.53
CA ARG A 12 -33.67 31.53 13.11
C ARG A 12 -32.16 31.53 12.91
N SER A 13 -31.39 32.11 13.84
CA SER A 13 -29.93 32.10 13.78
C SER A 13 -29.35 30.69 13.92
N SER A 14 -29.88 29.88 14.86
CA SER A 14 -29.48 28.48 15.06
C SER A 14 -29.90 27.58 13.89
N SER A 15 -31.10 27.79 13.33
CA SER A 15 -31.56 27.04 12.16
C SER A 15 -30.78 27.40 10.89
N ASN A 16 -30.42 28.67 10.68
CA ASN A 16 -29.54 29.08 9.57
C ASN A 16 -28.11 28.57 9.73
N SER A 17 -27.57 28.53 10.95
CA SER A 17 -26.24 27.94 11.18
C SER A 17 -26.24 26.43 10.95
N ASP A 18 -27.30 25.71 11.33
CA ASP A 18 -27.42 24.27 11.08
C ASP A 18 -27.69 23.95 9.60
N MET A 19 -28.45 24.79 8.88
CA MET A 19 -28.62 24.68 7.43
C MET A 19 -27.33 25.02 6.68
N ALA A 20 -26.59 26.06 7.09
CA ALA A 20 -25.30 26.41 6.50
C ALA A 20 -24.24 25.32 6.78
N ARG A 21 -24.25 24.71 7.97
CA ARG A 21 -23.37 23.59 8.34
C ARG A 21 -23.74 22.29 7.61
N LYS A 22 -25.03 22.03 7.38
CA LYS A 22 -25.50 20.93 6.50
C LYS A 22 -25.15 21.19 5.02
N SER A 23 -25.30 22.42 4.54
CA SER A 23 -24.94 22.81 3.16
C SER A 23 -23.43 22.73 2.92
N ALA A 24 -22.61 23.15 3.88
CA ALA A 24 -21.15 23.01 3.84
C ALA A 24 -20.72 21.53 3.91
N GLY A 25 -21.40 20.72 4.74
CA GLY A 25 -21.16 19.27 4.83
C GLY A 25 -21.49 18.50 3.54
N VAL A 26 -22.55 18.90 2.82
CA VAL A 26 -22.90 18.33 1.50
C VAL A 26 -21.96 18.85 0.40
N SER A 27 -21.47 20.09 0.52
CA SER A 27 -20.51 20.68 -0.42
C SER A 27 -19.14 20.00 -0.38
N ALA A 28 -18.65 19.58 0.79
CA ALA A 28 -17.37 18.87 0.93
C ALA A 28 -17.44 17.38 0.50
N LEU A 29 -18.63 16.78 0.52
CA LEU A 29 -18.82 15.38 0.13
C LEU A 29 -18.66 15.18 -1.38
N LYS A 30 -19.05 16.18 -2.18
CA LYS A 30 -19.04 16.08 -3.64
C LYS A 30 -17.62 15.97 -4.24
N PRO A 31 -16.63 16.82 -3.89
CA PRO A 31 -15.26 16.66 -4.36
C PRO A 31 -14.63 15.35 -3.85
N MET A 32 -14.97 14.92 -2.63
CA MET A 32 -14.52 13.63 -2.11
C MET A 32 -15.04 12.44 -2.94
N LEU A 33 -16.31 12.47 -3.34
CA LEU A 33 -16.88 11.45 -4.23
C LEU A 33 -16.18 11.44 -5.59
N HIS A 34 -15.90 12.62 -6.16
CA HIS A 34 -15.20 12.74 -7.43
C HIS A 34 -13.73 12.31 -7.38
N LEU A 35 -13.11 12.29 -6.19
CA LEU A 35 -11.80 11.67 -5.96
C LEU A 35 -11.92 10.14 -5.79
N LEU A 36 -12.80 9.70 -4.89
CA LEU A 36 -12.88 8.30 -4.46
C LEU A 36 -13.32 7.39 -5.60
N LEU A 37 -14.36 7.75 -6.35
CA LEU A 37 -14.91 6.90 -7.41
C LEU A 37 -13.86 6.48 -8.46
N PRO A 38 -13.14 7.39 -9.13
CA PRO A 38 -12.13 7.01 -10.11
C PRO A 38 -10.91 6.30 -9.48
N LEU A 39 -10.58 6.58 -8.20
CA LEU A 39 -9.55 5.80 -7.50
C LEU A 39 -9.97 4.34 -7.29
N CYS A 40 -11.23 4.09 -6.93
CA CYS A 40 -11.76 2.72 -6.85
C CYS A 40 -11.57 2.00 -8.17
N VAL A 41 -12.02 2.63 -9.24
CA VAL A 41 -12.03 2.04 -10.58
C VAL A 41 -10.59 1.75 -11.02
N HIS A 42 -9.65 2.66 -10.73
CA HIS A 42 -8.23 2.44 -10.99
C HIS A 42 -7.67 1.24 -10.21
N TRP A 43 -7.93 1.15 -8.90
CA TRP A 43 -7.46 0.02 -8.09
C TRP A 43 -8.09 -1.31 -8.48
N ILE A 44 -9.38 -1.32 -8.84
CA ILE A 44 -10.06 -2.51 -9.38
C ILE A 44 -9.40 -2.95 -10.69
N ALA A 45 -9.11 -2.01 -11.59
CA ALA A 45 -8.52 -2.27 -12.89
C ALA A 45 -7.08 -2.76 -12.82
N GLU A 46 -6.28 -2.24 -11.88
CA GLU A 46 -4.94 -2.78 -11.61
C GLU A 46 -5.03 -4.19 -11.03
N GLU A 47 -5.81 -4.38 -9.96
CA GLU A 47 -5.83 -5.65 -9.22
C GLU A 47 -6.36 -6.80 -10.08
N MET A 48 -7.35 -6.57 -10.95
CA MET A 48 -7.90 -7.64 -11.79
C MET A 48 -6.87 -8.26 -12.76
N THR A 49 -5.76 -7.56 -13.03
CA THR A 49 -4.71 -8.05 -13.92
C THR A 49 -3.66 -8.90 -13.20
N VAL A 50 -3.58 -8.83 -11.87
CA VAL A 50 -2.50 -9.44 -11.07
C VAL A 50 -2.43 -10.95 -11.27
N SER A 51 -3.58 -11.64 -11.25
CA SER A 51 -3.63 -13.10 -11.40
C SER A 51 -3.29 -13.58 -12.81
N VAL A 52 -3.81 -12.91 -13.85
CA VAL A 52 -3.55 -13.30 -15.25
C VAL A 52 -2.14 -12.98 -15.70
N LEU A 53 -1.50 -11.99 -15.07
CA LEU A 53 -0.16 -11.55 -15.44
C LEU A 53 0.88 -12.67 -15.28
N VAL A 54 0.74 -13.52 -14.26
CA VAL A 54 1.65 -14.64 -14.00
C VAL A 54 1.61 -15.64 -15.16
N ASP A 55 0.42 -15.94 -15.67
CA ASP A 55 0.22 -16.86 -16.78
C ASP A 55 0.80 -16.26 -18.07
N VAL A 56 0.42 -15.02 -18.40
CA VAL A 56 0.89 -14.29 -19.59
C VAL A 56 2.41 -14.16 -19.64
N ILE A 57 3.04 -13.82 -18.51
CA ILE A 57 4.49 -13.67 -18.45
C ILE A 57 5.18 -15.03 -18.59
N THR A 58 4.66 -16.06 -17.92
CA THR A 58 5.25 -17.40 -17.97
C THR A 58 5.16 -17.98 -19.38
N ASP A 59 3.99 -17.88 -20.02
CA ASP A 59 3.75 -18.42 -21.36
C ASP A 59 4.62 -17.71 -22.42
N ALA A 60 4.86 -16.41 -22.26
CA ALA A 60 5.69 -15.63 -23.17
C ALA A 60 7.20 -15.85 -23.00
N LEU A 61 7.67 -16.00 -21.75
CA LEU A 61 9.10 -16.10 -21.45
C LEU A 61 9.62 -17.54 -21.43
N CYS A 62 8.78 -18.49 -21.02
CA CYS A 62 9.12 -19.89 -20.82
C CYS A 62 8.01 -20.80 -21.38
N PRO A 63 7.77 -20.80 -22.70
CA PRO A 63 6.64 -21.53 -23.30
C PRO A 63 6.76 -23.04 -23.06
N GLY A 64 5.72 -23.64 -22.50
CA GLY A 64 5.64 -25.09 -22.26
C GLY A 64 6.41 -25.58 -21.03
N GLU A 65 7.04 -24.70 -20.26
CA GLU A 65 7.69 -25.05 -19.00
C GLU A 65 6.83 -24.69 -17.79
N SER A 66 6.76 -25.59 -16.80
CA SER A 66 6.06 -25.32 -15.55
C SER A 66 6.82 -24.33 -14.65
N THR A 67 8.14 -24.22 -14.82
CA THR A 67 9.02 -23.35 -14.04
C THR A 67 9.58 -22.23 -14.91
N CYS A 68 9.36 -20.97 -14.56
CA CYS A 68 9.97 -19.84 -15.26
C CYS A 68 10.88 -19.01 -14.33
N THR A 69 12.10 -19.53 -14.14
CA THR A 69 13.18 -18.85 -13.40
C THR A 69 13.38 -17.41 -13.87
N GLN A 70 13.29 -17.18 -15.18
CA GLN A 70 13.51 -15.87 -15.77
C GLN A 70 12.46 -14.85 -15.32
N ALA A 71 11.17 -15.23 -15.26
CA ALA A 71 10.10 -14.36 -14.81
C ALA A 71 10.26 -13.96 -13.34
N ILE A 72 10.63 -14.93 -12.49
CA ILE A 72 10.89 -14.71 -11.06
C ILE A 72 12.03 -13.71 -10.87
N TYR A 73 13.13 -13.87 -11.59
CA TYR A 73 14.28 -12.98 -11.51
C TYR A 73 13.94 -11.56 -11.96
N ILE A 74 13.24 -11.40 -13.10
CA ILE A 74 12.87 -10.08 -13.63
C ILE A 74 11.87 -9.38 -12.70
N ASN A 75 10.90 -10.11 -12.15
CA ASN A 75 9.95 -9.56 -11.17
C ASN A 75 10.68 -9.04 -9.92
N GLY A 76 11.61 -9.83 -9.36
CA GLY A 76 12.43 -9.41 -8.23
C GLY A 76 13.29 -8.19 -8.53
N LEU A 77 13.93 -8.17 -9.71
CA LEU A 77 14.73 -7.03 -10.17
C LEU A 77 13.88 -5.76 -10.32
N GLN A 78 12.68 -5.87 -10.89
CA GLN A 78 11.74 -4.77 -11.01
C GLN A 78 11.38 -4.20 -9.63
N GLN A 79 10.95 -5.03 -8.68
CA GLN A 79 10.57 -4.58 -7.34
C GLN A 79 11.74 -3.91 -6.61
N MET A 80 12.96 -4.44 -6.78
CA MET A 80 14.18 -3.83 -6.26
C MET A 80 14.40 -2.43 -6.84
N ILE A 81 14.37 -2.27 -8.16
CA ILE A 81 14.55 -0.97 -8.84
C ILE A 81 13.49 0.02 -8.37
N VAL A 82 12.22 -0.38 -8.42
CA VAL A 82 11.09 0.44 -7.95
C VAL A 82 11.30 0.84 -6.49
N GLY A 83 11.71 -0.09 -5.63
CA GLY A 83 12.00 0.15 -4.22
C GLY A 83 13.04 1.24 -3.97
N VAL A 84 14.14 1.28 -4.74
CA VAL A 84 15.18 2.31 -4.62
C VAL A 84 14.68 3.66 -5.10
N PHE A 85 14.10 3.71 -6.30
CA PHE A 85 13.70 4.98 -6.91
C PHE A 85 12.49 5.60 -6.20
N LYS A 86 11.52 4.80 -5.72
CA LYS A 86 10.34 5.33 -5.02
C LYS A 86 10.70 6.12 -3.75
N MET A 87 11.78 5.76 -3.04
CA MET A 87 12.22 6.49 -1.84
C MET A 87 12.57 7.96 -2.12
N VAL A 88 13.02 8.26 -3.35
CA VAL A 88 13.37 9.60 -3.80
C VAL A 88 12.20 10.26 -4.52
N ILE A 89 11.55 9.52 -5.43
CA ILE A 89 10.50 10.05 -6.30
C ILE A 89 9.20 10.33 -5.54
N LEU A 90 8.82 9.50 -4.56
CA LEU A 90 7.58 9.69 -3.81
C LEU A 90 7.52 11.05 -3.06
N PRO A 91 8.55 11.45 -2.29
CA PRO A 91 8.61 12.80 -1.73
C PRO A 91 8.57 13.91 -2.79
N LEU A 92 9.27 13.73 -3.92
CA LEU A 92 9.34 14.73 -4.99
C LEU A 92 7.99 14.96 -5.64
N LEU A 93 7.27 13.89 -5.97
CA LEU A 93 5.92 13.98 -6.53
C LEU A 93 4.93 14.60 -5.54
N GLY A 94 5.08 14.33 -4.24
CA GLY A 94 4.29 15.00 -3.21
C GLY A 94 4.47 16.52 -3.24
N GLN A 95 5.71 17.00 -3.37
CA GLN A 95 5.99 18.44 -3.47
C GLN A 95 5.54 19.06 -4.77
N LEU A 96 5.74 18.36 -5.89
CA LEU A 96 5.23 18.81 -7.17
C LEU A 96 3.70 18.89 -7.15
N ALA A 97 3.02 18.01 -6.43
CA ALA A 97 1.57 18.09 -6.23
C ALA A 97 1.16 19.28 -5.35
N ASP A 98 1.98 19.64 -4.36
CA ASP A 98 1.74 20.83 -3.53
C ASP A 98 2.02 22.15 -4.29
N GLU A 99 2.98 22.16 -5.24
CA GLU A 99 3.36 23.37 -6.00
C GLU A 99 2.58 23.56 -7.31
N HIS A 100 2.38 22.48 -8.09
CA HIS A 100 1.76 22.52 -9.42
C HIS A 100 0.28 22.08 -9.42
N GLY A 101 -0.23 21.70 -8.25
CA GLY A 101 -1.60 21.23 -8.07
C GLY A 101 -1.73 19.72 -7.94
N ARG A 102 -2.74 19.30 -7.18
CA ARG A 102 -2.97 17.90 -6.85
C ARG A 102 -3.66 17.15 -7.98
N LYS A 103 -4.59 17.79 -8.71
CA LYS A 103 -5.28 17.18 -9.85
C LYS A 103 -4.33 16.78 -10.98
N PRO A 104 -3.43 17.64 -11.50
CA PRO A 104 -2.55 17.26 -12.60
C PRO A 104 -1.56 16.16 -12.21
N MET A 105 -1.06 16.16 -10.97
CA MET A 105 -0.18 15.09 -10.49
C MET A 105 -0.92 13.76 -10.30
N LEU A 106 -2.18 13.78 -9.85
CA LEU A 106 -3.00 12.58 -9.75
C LEU A 106 -3.32 12.00 -11.14
N LEU A 107 -3.64 12.86 -12.11
CA LEU A 107 -3.86 12.46 -13.50
C LEU A 107 -2.60 11.86 -14.12
N LEU A 108 -1.44 12.49 -13.90
CA LEU A 108 -0.16 12.00 -14.39
C LEU A 108 0.12 10.59 -13.85
N THR A 109 0.05 10.42 -12.53
CA THR A 109 0.39 9.16 -11.85
C THR A 109 -0.53 8.01 -12.27
N ILE A 110 -1.85 8.24 -12.30
CA ILE A 110 -2.84 7.22 -12.72
C ILE A 110 -2.70 6.85 -14.20
N SER A 111 -2.40 7.83 -15.08
CA SER A 111 -2.29 7.58 -16.51
C SER A 111 -1.08 6.71 -16.87
N THR A 112 -0.03 6.69 -16.05
CA THR A 112 1.16 5.87 -16.31
C THR A 112 0.85 4.37 -16.41
N SER A 113 -0.17 3.89 -15.70
CA SER A 113 -0.57 2.48 -15.68
C SER A 113 -1.25 2.01 -16.97
N ILE A 114 -1.71 2.92 -17.83
CA ILE A 114 -2.39 2.58 -19.08
C ILE A 114 -1.41 1.91 -20.07
N PHE A 115 -0.21 2.46 -20.23
CA PHE A 115 0.74 2.04 -21.26
C PHE A 115 1.24 0.61 -21.10
N PRO A 116 1.65 0.13 -19.90
CA PRO A 116 2.09 -1.25 -19.73
C PRO A 116 1.00 -2.25 -20.11
N PHE A 117 -0.23 -2.05 -19.64
CA PHE A 117 -1.32 -2.98 -19.94
C PHE A 117 -1.77 -2.90 -21.39
N ALA A 118 -1.80 -1.71 -22.00
CA ALA A 118 -2.07 -1.55 -23.44
C ALA A 118 -1.09 -2.35 -24.30
N LEU A 119 0.18 -2.40 -23.90
CA LEU A 119 1.20 -3.18 -24.59
C LEU A 119 0.89 -4.69 -24.53
N LEU A 120 0.53 -5.22 -23.36
CA LEU A 120 0.18 -6.64 -23.20
C LEU A 120 -1.16 -7.01 -23.86
N ALA A 121 -2.09 -6.07 -23.99
CA ALA A 121 -3.32 -6.28 -24.75
C ALA A 121 -3.06 -6.34 -26.26
N TRP A 122 -2.04 -5.65 -26.76
CA TRP A 122 -1.69 -5.63 -28.18
C TRP A 122 -1.02 -6.94 -28.62
N ASN A 123 0.01 -7.37 -27.89
CA ASN A 123 0.74 -8.59 -28.21
C ASN A 123 1.45 -9.10 -26.95
N GLN A 124 1.40 -10.41 -26.74
CA GLN A 124 2.01 -11.09 -25.58
C GLN A 124 3.31 -11.82 -25.94
N SER A 125 3.97 -11.45 -27.04
CA SER A 125 5.27 -12.00 -27.40
C SER A 125 6.35 -11.64 -26.38
N ARG A 126 7.43 -12.43 -26.35
CA ARG A 126 8.60 -12.24 -25.47
C ARG A 126 9.13 -10.79 -25.46
N GLY A 127 9.23 -10.16 -26.63
CA GLY A 127 9.70 -8.77 -26.76
C GLY A 127 8.77 -7.75 -26.11
N PHE A 128 7.44 -7.96 -26.24
CA PHE A 128 6.43 -7.11 -25.61
C PHE A 128 6.41 -7.29 -24.09
N VAL A 129 6.66 -8.49 -23.57
CA VAL A 129 6.77 -8.71 -22.11
C VAL A 129 7.99 -7.98 -21.52
N TYR A 130 9.14 -7.96 -22.20
CA TYR A 130 10.27 -7.14 -21.72
C TYR A 130 9.95 -5.65 -21.75
N ALA A 131 9.32 -5.16 -22.81
CA ALA A 131 8.89 -3.77 -22.89
C ALA A 131 7.81 -3.44 -21.83
N TYR A 132 6.94 -4.40 -21.49
CA TYR A 132 6.00 -4.29 -20.36
C TYR A 132 6.75 -4.08 -19.05
N TYR A 133 7.77 -4.88 -18.75
CA TYR A 133 8.56 -4.71 -17.52
C TYR A 133 9.23 -3.34 -17.45
N VAL A 134 9.77 -2.83 -18.55
CA VAL A 134 10.38 -1.48 -18.60
C VAL A 134 9.33 -0.40 -18.30
N LEU A 135 8.20 -0.41 -19.03
CA LEU A 135 7.15 0.59 -18.85
C LEU A 135 6.48 0.48 -17.47
N ARG A 136 6.26 -0.74 -16.98
CA ARG A 136 5.67 -1.00 -15.67
C ARG A 136 6.59 -0.57 -14.54
N THR A 137 7.91 -0.70 -14.71
CA THR A 137 8.90 -0.17 -13.75
C THR A 137 8.81 1.35 -13.66
N ILE A 138 8.78 2.04 -14.80
CA ILE A 138 8.63 3.51 -14.84
C ILE A 138 7.29 3.92 -14.21
N SER A 139 6.21 3.23 -14.57
CA SER A 139 4.88 3.45 -13.99
C SER A 139 4.91 3.29 -12.47
N TYR A 140 5.41 2.18 -11.93
CA TYR A 140 5.49 1.97 -10.48
C TYR A 140 6.35 3.00 -9.75
N ILE A 141 7.47 3.43 -10.33
CA ILE A 141 8.29 4.50 -9.73
C ILE A 141 7.48 5.79 -9.55
N LEU A 142 6.59 6.11 -10.48
CA LEU A 142 5.77 7.32 -10.46
C LEU A 142 4.48 7.13 -9.67
N SER A 143 3.80 6.00 -9.81
CA SER A 143 2.42 5.77 -9.34
C SER A 143 2.34 5.08 -7.99
N GLN A 144 3.19 4.08 -7.73
CA GLN A 144 3.09 3.22 -6.56
C GLN A 144 3.39 4.03 -5.29
N GLY A 145 2.42 4.10 -4.38
CA GLY A 145 2.48 4.95 -3.19
C GLY A 145 2.09 6.42 -3.46
N SER A 146 2.54 7.02 -4.57
CA SER A 146 2.27 8.43 -4.90
C SER A 146 0.79 8.72 -5.05
N ILE A 147 0.03 7.83 -5.71
CA ILE A 147 -1.42 7.98 -5.88
C ILE A 147 -2.11 8.09 -4.52
N PHE A 148 -1.75 7.20 -3.58
CA PHE A 148 -2.32 7.20 -2.23
C PHE A 148 -1.93 8.47 -1.45
N CYS A 149 -0.65 8.85 -1.49
CA CYS A 149 -0.17 10.06 -0.80
C CYS A 149 -0.85 11.33 -1.32
N ILE A 150 -0.95 11.51 -2.64
CA ILE A 150 -1.60 12.67 -3.26
C ILE A 150 -3.10 12.67 -2.97
N ALA A 151 -3.76 11.51 -2.99
CA ALA A 151 -5.18 11.38 -2.68
C ALA A 151 -5.50 11.72 -1.22
N VAL A 152 -4.69 11.25 -0.26
CA VAL A 152 -4.82 11.60 1.16
C VAL A 152 -4.59 13.09 1.37
N ALA A 153 -3.61 13.68 0.68
CA ALA A 153 -3.34 15.10 0.79
C ALA A 153 -4.46 15.96 0.15
N TYR A 154 -5.05 15.52 -0.97
CA TYR A 154 -6.25 16.13 -1.54
C TYR A 154 -7.44 16.05 -0.58
N ALA A 155 -7.64 14.91 0.07
CA ALA A 155 -8.69 14.75 1.08
C ALA A 155 -8.50 15.69 2.27
N ALA A 156 -7.25 15.92 2.68
CA ALA A 156 -6.93 16.86 3.74
C ALA A 156 -7.29 18.31 3.38
N ASP A 157 -7.17 18.70 2.10
CA ASP A 157 -7.53 20.05 1.65
C ASP A 157 -9.04 20.30 1.63
N VAL A 158 -9.83 19.27 1.30
CA VAL A 158 -11.29 19.40 1.13
C VAL A 158 -12.05 19.18 2.44
N VAL A 159 -11.50 18.38 3.35
CA VAL A 159 -12.20 17.91 4.55
C VAL A 159 -11.74 18.66 5.81
N ASP A 160 -12.71 19.09 6.62
CA ASP A 160 -12.49 19.68 7.95
C ASP A 160 -11.59 18.79 8.82
N ASN A 161 -10.73 19.41 9.64
CA ASN A 161 -9.81 18.71 10.55
C ASN A 161 -10.46 17.59 11.37
N SER A 162 -11.68 17.81 11.87
CA SER A 162 -12.43 16.83 12.69
C SER A 162 -12.86 15.57 11.93
N LYS A 163 -12.96 15.63 10.60
CA LYS A 163 -13.43 14.54 9.73
C LYS A 163 -12.30 13.91 8.91
N ARG A 164 -11.07 14.44 8.96
CA ARG A 164 -9.93 13.93 8.20
C ARG A 164 -9.62 12.47 8.52
N ALA A 165 -9.65 12.09 9.79
CA ALA A 165 -9.43 10.70 10.20
C ALA A 165 -10.41 9.75 9.50
N ALA A 166 -11.71 10.10 9.51
CA ALA A 166 -12.73 9.33 8.81
C ALA A 166 -12.48 9.29 7.30
N ALA A 167 -12.15 10.42 6.66
CA ALA A 167 -11.86 10.46 5.22
C ALA A 167 -10.66 9.57 4.84
N PHE A 168 -9.58 9.58 5.63
CA PHE A 168 -8.42 8.72 5.40
C PHE A 168 -8.77 7.22 5.58
N SER A 169 -9.63 6.90 6.55
CA SER A 169 -10.19 5.55 6.70
C SER A 169 -11.04 5.14 5.51
N TRP A 170 -11.88 6.03 4.97
CA TRP A 170 -12.68 5.76 3.76
C TRP A 170 -11.81 5.46 2.55
N ILE A 171 -10.77 6.27 2.29
CA ILE A 171 -9.81 6.02 1.19
C ILE A 171 -9.16 4.64 1.34
N THR A 172 -8.69 4.32 2.54
CA THR A 172 -7.99 3.06 2.82
C THR A 172 -8.91 1.86 2.71
N GLY A 173 -10.10 1.91 3.30
CA GLY A 173 -11.09 0.83 3.23
C GLY A 173 -11.59 0.60 1.81
N LEU A 174 -11.73 1.68 1.02
CA LEU A 174 -12.15 1.60 -0.37
C LEU A 174 -11.06 1.01 -1.27
N CYS A 175 -9.78 1.27 -0.97
CA CYS A 175 -8.66 0.57 -1.59
C CYS A 175 -8.74 -0.95 -1.36
N SER A 176 -8.94 -1.37 -0.10
CA SER A 176 -9.10 -2.79 0.22
C SER A 176 -10.32 -3.43 -0.45
N ALA A 177 -11.46 -2.75 -0.45
CA ALA A 177 -12.67 -3.22 -1.14
C ALA A 177 -12.44 -3.34 -2.66
N SER A 178 -11.74 -2.37 -3.25
CA SER A 178 -11.40 -2.36 -4.66
C SER A 178 -10.52 -3.56 -5.05
N HIS A 179 -9.56 -3.95 -4.20
CA HIS A 179 -8.76 -5.15 -4.46
C HIS A 179 -9.60 -6.43 -4.41
N VAL A 180 -10.54 -6.56 -3.46
CA VAL A 180 -11.44 -7.71 -3.41
C VAL A 180 -12.31 -7.78 -4.68
N ILE A 181 -12.88 -6.64 -5.10
CA ILE A 181 -13.69 -6.56 -6.32
C ILE A 181 -12.85 -6.85 -7.57
N GLY A 182 -11.62 -6.35 -7.65
CA GLY A 182 -10.68 -6.62 -8.74
C GLY A 182 -10.37 -8.11 -8.87
N ASN A 183 -10.06 -8.79 -7.75
CA ASN A 183 -9.84 -10.24 -7.74
C ASN A 183 -11.11 -11.03 -8.08
N LEU A 184 -12.29 -10.54 -7.68
CA LEU A 184 -13.57 -11.14 -8.06
C LEU A 184 -13.79 -11.05 -9.57
N LEU A 185 -13.54 -9.88 -10.16
CA LEU A 185 -13.62 -9.69 -11.61
C LEU A 185 -12.60 -10.56 -12.32
N ALA A 186 -11.37 -10.64 -11.85
CA ALA A 186 -10.37 -11.54 -12.40
C ALA A 186 -10.90 -12.98 -12.42
N ARG A 187 -11.47 -13.45 -11.31
CA ARG A 187 -11.99 -14.83 -11.21
C ARG A 187 -13.08 -15.19 -12.23
N PHE A 188 -13.95 -14.24 -12.58
CA PHE A 188 -15.11 -14.51 -13.44
C PHE A 188 -14.95 -14.04 -14.88
N LEU A 189 -14.10 -13.05 -15.15
CA LEU A 189 -13.84 -12.61 -16.53
C LEU A 189 -12.96 -13.64 -17.26
N PRO A 190 -13.26 -14.00 -18.52
CA PRO A 190 -12.34 -14.81 -19.32
C PRO A 190 -11.04 -14.05 -19.57
N GLU A 191 -9.90 -14.77 -19.64
CA GLU A 191 -8.55 -14.19 -19.78
C GLU A 191 -8.43 -13.16 -20.91
N ASN A 192 -9.00 -13.45 -22.07
CA ASN A 192 -8.97 -12.58 -23.25
C ASN A 192 -9.63 -11.21 -23.03
N TYR A 193 -10.55 -11.09 -22.07
CA TYR A 193 -11.27 -9.84 -21.80
C TYR A 193 -10.67 -9.03 -20.64
N ILE A 194 -9.75 -9.59 -19.85
CA ILE A 194 -9.23 -8.92 -18.65
C ILE A 194 -8.44 -7.67 -19.03
N PHE A 195 -7.45 -7.78 -19.93
CA PHE A 195 -6.68 -6.60 -20.32
C PHE A 195 -7.54 -5.54 -21.03
N PRO A 196 -8.40 -5.86 -22.02
CA PRO A 196 -9.30 -4.88 -22.62
C PRO A 196 -10.19 -4.15 -21.60
N VAL A 197 -10.80 -4.89 -20.66
CA VAL A 197 -11.65 -4.29 -19.61
C VAL A 197 -10.82 -3.43 -18.66
N SER A 198 -9.67 -3.93 -18.19
CA SER A 198 -8.76 -3.17 -17.32
C SER A 198 -8.33 -1.85 -17.98
N ILE A 199 -7.90 -1.87 -19.24
CA ILE A 199 -7.49 -0.67 -19.97
C ILE A 199 -8.65 0.31 -20.14
N ALA A 200 -9.84 -0.17 -20.48
CA ALA A 200 -11.02 0.69 -20.61
C ALA A 200 -11.33 1.43 -19.29
N LEU A 201 -11.26 0.72 -18.16
CA LEU A 201 -11.42 1.31 -16.83
C LEU A 201 -10.28 2.29 -16.50
N LEU A 202 -9.03 1.94 -16.79
CA LEU A 202 -7.86 2.79 -16.56
C LEU A 202 -7.88 4.07 -17.38
N ILE A 203 -8.45 4.06 -18.60
CA ILE A 203 -8.62 5.25 -19.45
C ILE A 203 -9.79 6.10 -18.93
N LEU A 204 -10.88 5.47 -18.46
CA LEU A 204 -12.03 6.19 -17.92
C LEU A 204 -11.67 7.01 -16.68
N CYS A 205 -10.77 6.50 -15.82
CA CYS A 205 -10.36 7.18 -14.58
C CYS A 205 -9.79 8.60 -14.79
N PRO A 206 -8.72 8.82 -15.58
CA PRO A 206 -8.17 10.14 -15.81
C PRO A 206 -9.14 11.03 -16.59
N ILE A 207 -9.95 10.49 -17.51
CA ILE A 207 -11.00 11.27 -18.20
C ILE A 207 -12.02 11.80 -17.18
N TYR A 208 -12.51 10.93 -16.30
CA TYR A 208 -13.47 11.31 -15.26
C TYR A 208 -12.87 12.33 -14.30
N MET A 209 -11.64 12.11 -13.82
CA MET A 209 -10.96 13.07 -12.96
C MET A 209 -10.73 14.41 -13.67
N GLN A 210 -10.37 14.41 -14.95
CA GLN A 210 -10.16 15.63 -15.70
C GLN A 210 -11.44 16.47 -15.82
N LEU A 211 -12.59 15.82 -15.99
CA LEU A 211 -13.88 16.50 -16.13
C LEU A 211 -14.49 16.95 -14.79
N PHE A 212 -14.41 16.12 -13.75
CA PHE A 212 -15.19 16.33 -12.52
C PHE A 212 -14.37 16.64 -11.27
N LEU A 213 -13.08 16.31 -11.23
CA LEU A 213 -12.24 16.63 -10.08
C LEU A 213 -11.88 18.11 -10.12
N VAL A 214 -12.09 18.81 -9.00
CA VAL A 214 -11.75 20.23 -8.85
C VAL A 214 -10.31 20.32 -8.32
N GLU A 215 -9.52 21.26 -8.82
CA GLU A 215 -8.18 21.54 -8.29
C GLU A 215 -8.30 22.25 -6.93
N THR A 216 -7.51 21.81 -5.94
CA THR A 216 -7.54 22.37 -4.58
C THR A 216 -6.43 23.40 -4.36
N VAL A 217 -5.36 23.34 -5.15
CA VAL A 217 -4.23 24.27 -5.05
C VAL A 217 -4.41 25.40 -6.05
N GLU A 218 -4.53 26.62 -5.55
CA GLU A 218 -4.40 27.81 -6.38
C GLU A 218 -2.94 27.98 -6.79
N VAL A 219 -2.64 27.77 -8.08
CA VAL A 219 -1.30 27.98 -8.62
C VAL A 219 -1.01 29.48 -8.57
N ALA A 220 -0.20 29.92 -7.61
CA ALA A 220 0.29 31.29 -7.56
C ALA A 220 1.05 31.58 -8.87
N ALA A 221 0.55 32.55 -9.63
CA ALA A 221 1.15 32.99 -10.89
C ALA A 221 2.42 33.82 -10.64
N GLU A 222 3.42 33.26 -9.96
CA GLU A 222 4.77 33.84 -9.93
C GLU A 222 5.75 32.90 -10.61
N ARG A 223 5.95 33.18 -11.90
CA ARG A 223 7.14 32.78 -12.65
C ARG A 223 8.35 33.43 -11.98
N GLU A 224 9.27 32.62 -11.47
CA GLU A 224 10.71 32.87 -11.64
C GLU A 224 11.57 31.58 -11.48
N GLN A 225 12.21 31.22 -12.60
CA GLN A 225 13.46 30.46 -12.77
C GLN A 225 13.54 28.95 -12.42
N ASP A 226 13.62 28.15 -13.50
CA ASP A 226 14.00 26.72 -13.55
C ASP A 226 15.27 26.36 -12.74
N SER A 227 16.18 27.31 -12.49
CA SER A 227 17.38 27.07 -11.68
C SER A 227 17.14 27.14 -10.16
N ALA A 228 16.04 27.77 -9.73
CA ALA A 228 15.62 27.82 -8.33
C ALA A 228 14.90 26.53 -7.92
N CYS A 229 14.11 25.92 -8.82
CA CYS A 229 13.40 24.67 -8.55
C CYS A 229 14.38 23.54 -8.19
N PHE A 230 15.39 23.25 -9.02
CA PHE A 230 16.31 22.15 -8.75
C PHE A 230 17.14 22.35 -7.46
N ARG A 231 17.56 23.59 -7.16
CA ARG A 231 18.24 23.93 -5.90
C ARG A 231 17.31 23.82 -4.69
N LYS A 232 16.04 24.23 -4.82
CA LYS A 232 15.01 24.09 -3.80
C LYS A 232 14.72 22.61 -3.53
N THR A 233 14.60 21.80 -4.59
CA THR A 233 14.44 20.34 -4.54
C THR A 233 15.60 19.66 -3.83
N ILE A 234 16.86 19.97 -4.19
CA ILE A 234 18.05 19.42 -3.51
C ILE A 234 18.09 19.84 -2.04
N LYS A 235 17.79 21.11 -1.73
CA LYS A 235 17.78 21.61 -0.34
C LYS A 235 16.73 20.89 0.51
N ILE A 236 15.58 20.54 -0.08
CA ILE A 236 14.53 19.83 0.63
C ILE A 236 14.86 18.33 0.77
N LEU A 237 15.41 17.69 -0.25
CA LEU A 237 15.98 16.34 -0.15
C LEU A 237 17.01 16.27 0.98
N HIS A 238 17.89 17.27 1.06
CA HIS A 238 18.87 17.38 2.13
C HIS A 238 18.22 17.58 3.51
N LYS A 239 17.22 18.48 3.62
CA LYS A 239 16.47 18.69 4.87
C LYS A 239 15.72 17.44 5.32
N ARG A 240 15.07 16.72 4.40
CA ARG A 240 14.39 15.44 4.65
C ARG A 240 15.38 14.36 5.06
N TYR A 241 16.52 14.27 4.40
CA TYR A 241 17.61 13.36 4.79
C TYR A 241 18.10 13.65 6.21
N GLN A 242 18.29 14.93 6.56
CA GLN A 242 18.65 15.33 7.93
C GLN A 242 17.56 14.95 8.94
N CYS A 243 16.28 15.24 8.66
CA CYS A 243 15.17 14.83 9.52
C CYS A 243 15.09 13.31 9.69
N MET A 244 15.30 12.53 8.62
CA MET A 244 15.33 11.06 8.72
C MET A 244 16.53 10.57 9.53
N ARG A 245 17.70 11.21 9.38
CA ARG A 245 18.89 10.89 10.15
C ARG A 245 18.68 11.17 11.65
N ASP A 246 18.05 12.29 11.98
CA ASP A 246 17.80 12.65 13.38
C ASP A 246 16.69 11.78 13.99
N ALA A 247 15.64 11.47 13.24
CA ALA A 247 14.66 10.47 13.63
C ALA A 247 15.29 9.09 13.84
N ALA A 248 16.22 8.68 12.97
CA ALA A 248 16.95 7.41 13.12
C ALA A 248 17.79 7.37 14.40
N LYS A 249 18.47 8.48 14.76
CA LYS A 249 19.20 8.57 16.04
C LYS A 249 18.25 8.39 17.22
N ILE A 250 17.12 9.09 17.23
CA ILE A 250 16.11 9.01 18.31
C ILE A 250 15.59 7.58 18.46
N VAL A 251 15.29 6.91 17.36
CA VAL A 251 14.78 5.53 17.38
C VAL A 251 15.84 4.53 17.83
N ILE A 252 17.09 4.70 17.42
CA ILE A 252 18.20 3.85 17.88
C ILE A 252 18.47 4.06 19.38
N SER A 253 18.30 5.28 19.89
CA SER A 253 18.51 5.64 21.29
C SER A 253 17.42 5.09 22.23
N SER A 254 16.17 4.95 21.76
CA SER A 254 15.08 4.39 22.57
C SER A 254 14.99 2.86 22.43
N PRO A 255 15.11 2.09 23.53
CA PRO A 255 15.07 0.62 23.46
C PRO A 255 13.73 0.08 22.93
N THR A 256 12.61 0.73 23.25
CA THR A 256 11.27 0.33 22.77
C THR A 256 11.13 0.59 21.27
N LEU A 257 11.50 1.79 20.80
CA LEU A 257 11.41 2.13 19.37
C LEU A 257 12.36 1.28 18.53
N ARG A 258 13.57 1.00 19.04
CA ARG A 258 14.50 0.07 18.41
C ARG A 258 13.91 -1.33 18.29
N GLY A 259 13.25 -1.83 19.34
CA GLY A 259 12.54 -3.10 19.32
C GLY A 259 11.45 -3.16 18.24
N ILE A 260 10.54 -2.19 18.23
CA ILE A 260 9.45 -2.09 17.24
C ILE A 260 10.00 -2.03 15.81
N SER A 261 11.09 -1.29 15.61
CA SER A 261 11.72 -1.15 14.29
C SER A 261 12.36 -2.46 13.82
N LEU A 262 13.01 -3.21 14.71
CA LEU A 262 13.55 -4.53 14.39
C LEU A 262 12.44 -5.53 14.05
N VAL A 263 11.35 -5.54 14.82
CA VAL A 263 10.17 -6.37 14.53
C VAL A 263 9.63 -6.05 13.14
N SER A 264 9.39 -4.76 12.84
CA SER A 264 8.84 -4.31 11.57
C SER A 264 9.76 -4.63 10.40
N PHE A 265 11.08 -4.44 10.57
CA PHE A 265 12.08 -4.76 9.56
C PHE A 265 12.05 -6.24 9.16
N PHE A 266 12.19 -7.14 10.14
CA PHE A 266 12.28 -8.57 9.86
C PHE A 266 10.94 -9.16 9.39
N TYR A 267 9.83 -8.64 9.91
CA TYR A 267 8.50 -9.01 9.42
C TYR A 267 8.31 -8.61 7.96
N GLU A 268 8.59 -7.36 7.60
CA GLU A 268 8.44 -6.87 6.22
C GLU A 268 9.42 -7.56 5.27
N LEU A 269 10.65 -7.85 5.73
CA LEU A 269 11.65 -8.59 4.96
C LEU A 269 11.13 -9.99 4.59
N GLY A 270 10.44 -10.68 5.50
CA GLY A 270 9.81 -11.97 5.21
C GLY A 270 8.55 -11.82 4.34
N MET A 271 7.65 -10.91 4.70
CA MET A 271 6.33 -10.78 4.07
C MET A 271 6.39 -10.26 2.63
N SER A 272 7.23 -9.26 2.36
CA SER A 272 7.49 -8.76 1.01
C SER A 272 8.00 -9.89 0.13
N GLY A 273 8.96 -10.66 0.62
CA GLY A 273 9.59 -11.74 -0.12
C GLY A 273 8.65 -12.87 -0.48
N ILE A 274 7.73 -13.22 0.43
CA ILE A 274 6.63 -14.14 0.10
C ILE A 274 5.78 -13.52 -1.01
N THR A 275 5.33 -12.27 -0.84
CA THR A 275 4.45 -11.61 -1.81
C THR A 275 5.06 -11.54 -3.21
N ASP A 276 6.37 -11.33 -3.33
CA ASP A 276 7.09 -11.19 -4.60
C ASP A 276 7.19 -12.48 -5.42
N VAL A 277 7.26 -13.64 -4.74
CA VAL A 277 7.55 -14.94 -5.38
C VAL A 277 6.40 -15.93 -5.29
N LEU A 278 5.39 -15.69 -4.44
CA LEU A 278 4.36 -16.66 -4.09
C LEU A 278 3.60 -17.18 -5.30
N MET A 279 3.13 -16.31 -6.20
CA MET A 279 2.30 -16.74 -7.32
C MET A 279 3.10 -17.58 -8.33
N TYR A 280 4.35 -17.19 -8.61
CA TYR A 280 5.25 -17.97 -9.44
C TYR A 280 5.62 -19.32 -8.81
N TYR A 281 5.83 -19.35 -7.49
CA TYR A 281 6.02 -20.59 -6.75
C TYR A 281 4.79 -21.51 -6.87
N LEU A 282 3.59 -20.99 -6.67
CA LEU A 282 2.35 -21.77 -6.76
C LEU A 282 2.11 -22.30 -8.18
N LYS A 283 2.41 -21.52 -9.21
CA LYS A 283 2.40 -21.99 -10.61
C LYS A 283 3.38 -23.15 -10.81
N ALA A 284 4.61 -22.99 -10.36
CA ALA A 284 5.67 -23.99 -10.57
C ALA A 284 5.54 -25.26 -9.72
N ALA A 285 4.98 -25.15 -8.51
CA ALA A 285 4.82 -26.27 -7.60
C ALA A 285 3.52 -27.04 -7.84
N PHE A 286 2.42 -26.34 -8.13
CA PHE A 286 1.07 -26.93 -8.19
C PHE A 286 0.35 -26.73 -9.53
N GLY A 287 0.94 -26.01 -10.49
CA GLY A 287 0.31 -25.73 -11.77
C GLY A 287 -0.86 -24.76 -11.67
N PHE A 288 -0.85 -23.86 -10.67
CA PHE A 288 -1.96 -22.95 -10.46
C PHE A 288 -2.17 -22.01 -11.65
N ASP A 289 -3.45 -21.80 -11.96
CA ASP A 289 -3.91 -20.87 -12.97
C ASP A 289 -4.41 -19.56 -12.34
N LYS A 290 -4.71 -18.60 -13.19
CA LYS A 290 -5.38 -17.35 -12.87
C LYS A 290 -6.58 -17.50 -11.92
N ASN A 291 -7.42 -18.52 -12.07
CA ASN A 291 -8.62 -18.67 -11.25
C ASN A 291 -8.24 -18.99 -9.80
N GLN A 292 -7.32 -19.93 -9.62
CA GLN A 292 -6.83 -20.32 -8.29
C GLN A 292 -6.05 -19.19 -7.62
N PHE A 293 -5.28 -18.42 -8.37
CA PHE A 293 -4.66 -17.18 -7.87
C PHE A 293 -5.69 -16.18 -7.38
N SER A 294 -6.73 -15.94 -8.18
CA SER A 294 -7.80 -14.99 -7.83
C SER A 294 -8.58 -15.44 -6.59
N GLU A 295 -8.84 -16.74 -6.44
CA GLU A 295 -9.48 -17.32 -5.25
C GLU A 295 -8.63 -17.14 -3.98
N ILE A 296 -7.31 -17.37 -4.06
CA ILE A 296 -6.41 -17.13 -2.93
C ILE A 296 -6.38 -15.65 -2.55
N LEU A 297 -6.27 -14.76 -3.53
CA LEU A 297 -6.27 -13.31 -3.30
C LEU A 297 -7.61 -12.83 -2.71
N LEU A 298 -8.74 -13.43 -3.11
CA LEU A 298 -10.05 -13.17 -2.51
C LEU A 298 -10.11 -13.59 -1.04
N ILE A 299 -9.65 -14.81 -0.70
CA ILE A 299 -9.62 -15.30 0.69
C ILE A 299 -8.78 -14.34 1.55
N VAL A 300 -7.60 -13.97 1.07
CA VAL A 300 -6.72 -13.00 1.73
C VAL A 300 -7.40 -11.64 1.89
N GLY A 301 -7.99 -11.10 0.81
CA GLY A 301 -8.58 -9.77 0.80
C GLY A 301 -9.80 -9.63 1.70
N ILE A 302 -10.78 -10.53 1.55
CA ILE A 302 -11.98 -10.57 2.40
C ILE A 302 -11.58 -10.76 3.86
N GLY A 303 -10.69 -11.71 4.10
CA GLY A 303 -10.21 -12.00 5.44
C GLY A 303 -9.45 -10.82 6.07
N SER A 304 -8.66 -10.08 5.29
CA SER A 304 -7.99 -8.85 5.75
C SER A 304 -9.00 -7.78 6.19
N ILE A 305 -10.07 -7.58 5.42
CA ILE A 305 -11.14 -6.62 5.75
C ILE A 305 -11.85 -7.04 7.04
N VAL A 306 -12.26 -8.30 7.14
CA VAL A 306 -12.93 -8.84 8.34
C VAL A 306 -12.03 -8.68 9.57
N SER A 307 -10.74 -8.98 9.42
CA SER A 307 -9.79 -8.85 10.52
C SER A 307 -9.65 -7.41 11.02
N GLN A 308 -9.47 -6.46 10.10
CA GLN A 308 -9.30 -5.04 10.45
C GLN A 308 -10.58 -4.42 11.02
N MET A 309 -11.75 -4.75 10.46
CA MET A 309 -13.01 -4.11 10.84
C MET A 309 -13.70 -4.76 12.05
N LEU A 310 -13.54 -6.07 12.24
CA LEU A 310 -14.26 -6.82 13.27
C LEU A 310 -13.32 -7.41 14.33
N VAL A 311 -12.27 -8.13 13.91
CA VAL A 311 -11.43 -8.90 14.83
C VAL A 311 -10.55 -7.99 15.68
N LEU A 312 -9.87 -7.02 15.06
CA LEU A 312 -8.98 -6.11 15.78
C LEU A 312 -9.73 -5.27 16.84
N PRO A 313 -10.83 -4.56 16.52
CA PRO A 313 -11.52 -3.74 17.51
C PRO A 313 -12.13 -4.56 18.65
N LEU A 314 -12.48 -5.83 18.40
CA LEU A 314 -13.04 -6.73 19.41
C LEU A 314 -11.99 -7.32 20.35
N ILE A 315 -10.82 -7.72 19.82
CA ILE A 315 -9.76 -8.36 20.59
C ILE A 315 -8.87 -7.33 21.31
N ASN A 316 -8.68 -6.14 20.73
CA ASN A 316 -7.83 -5.10 21.31
C ASN A 316 -8.15 -4.76 22.78
N PRO A 317 -9.41 -4.50 23.17
CA PRO A 317 -9.72 -4.21 24.58
C PRO A 317 -9.58 -5.43 25.51
N LEU A 318 -9.57 -6.66 24.97
CA LEU A 318 -9.54 -7.89 25.77
C LEU A 318 -8.13 -8.35 26.11
N VAL A 319 -7.19 -8.21 25.17
CA VAL A 319 -5.90 -8.92 25.18
C VAL A 319 -4.70 -7.97 25.07
N GLY A 320 -4.92 -6.72 24.63
CA GLY A 320 -3.90 -5.69 24.51
C GLY A 320 -2.99 -5.83 23.29
N GLU A 321 -2.34 -4.72 22.91
CA GLU A 321 -1.58 -4.59 21.65
C GLU A 321 -0.39 -5.55 21.56
N LYS A 322 0.36 -5.76 22.65
CA LYS A 322 1.52 -6.66 22.66
C LYS A 322 1.13 -8.10 22.32
N VAL A 323 0.03 -8.59 22.89
CA VAL A 323 -0.39 -9.98 22.67
C VAL A 323 -0.97 -10.14 21.26
N ILE A 324 -1.70 -9.14 20.75
CA ILE A 324 -2.15 -9.11 19.34
C ILE A 324 -0.96 -9.20 18.39
N LEU A 325 0.10 -8.42 18.63
CA LEU A 325 1.32 -8.46 17.84
C LEU A 325 1.95 -9.87 17.84
N CYS A 326 2.08 -10.50 19.01
CA CYS A 326 2.62 -11.86 19.12
C CYS A 326 1.76 -12.90 18.39
N ILE A 327 0.43 -12.83 18.52
CA ILE A 327 -0.52 -13.73 17.83
C ILE A 327 -0.41 -13.54 16.31
N ALA A 328 -0.33 -12.30 15.84
CA ALA A 328 -0.20 -11.99 14.42
C ALA A 328 1.12 -12.49 13.84
N LEU A 329 2.23 -12.36 14.57
CA LEU A 329 3.53 -12.90 14.17
C LEU A 329 3.55 -14.43 14.14
N LEU A 330 2.94 -15.10 15.12
CA LEU A 330 2.76 -16.56 15.10
C LEU A 330 1.94 -17.02 13.90
N ALA A 331 0.83 -16.34 13.60
CA ALA A 331 0.03 -16.60 12.41
C ALA A 331 0.82 -16.35 11.11
N SER A 332 1.71 -15.36 11.10
CA SER A 332 2.59 -15.06 9.95
C SER A 332 3.62 -16.17 9.72
N ILE A 333 4.20 -16.70 10.80
CA ILE A 333 5.11 -17.86 10.73
C ILE A 333 4.38 -19.08 10.18
N ALA A 334 3.17 -19.37 10.68
CA ALA A 334 2.34 -20.46 10.17
C ALA A 334 1.99 -20.27 8.68
N TYR A 335 1.58 -19.05 8.29
CA TYR A 335 1.34 -18.67 6.90
C TYR A 335 2.53 -18.98 5.99
N ALA A 336 3.73 -18.54 6.39
CA ALA A 336 4.95 -18.77 5.61
C ALA A 336 5.33 -20.26 5.53
N LEU A 337 5.24 -20.99 6.65
CA LEU A 337 5.56 -22.42 6.70
C LEU A 337 4.57 -23.28 5.91
N PHE A 338 3.25 -23.02 6.00
CA PHE A 338 2.27 -23.77 5.24
C PHE A 338 2.41 -23.55 3.74
N TYR A 339 2.80 -22.34 3.30
CA TYR A 339 3.15 -22.13 1.90
C TYR A 339 4.46 -22.82 1.51
N GLY A 340 5.52 -22.71 2.33
CA GLY A 340 6.83 -23.27 2.00
C GLY A 340 6.88 -24.80 2.01
N LEU A 341 6.09 -25.43 2.89
CA LEU A 341 6.02 -26.88 3.07
C LEU A 341 4.71 -27.48 2.53
N ALA A 342 4.04 -26.79 1.59
CA ALA A 342 2.80 -27.25 1.00
C ALA A 342 2.99 -28.62 0.32
N TRP A 343 2.30 -29.65 0.80
CA TRP A 343 2.34 -31.01 0.25
C TRP A 343 1.18 -31.31 -0.70
N ALA A 344 0.14 -30.46 -0.71
CA ALA A 344 -1.04 -30.60 -1.53
C ALA A 344 -1.61 -29.23 -1.93
N SER A 345 -2.32 -29.19 -3.05
CA SER A 345 -2.87 -27.95 -3.63
C SER A 345 -3.88 -27.22 -2.74
N TRP A 346 -4.51 -27.87 -1.77
CA TRP A 346 -5.43 -27.21 -0.82
C TRP A 346 -4.69 -26.46 0.31
N VAL A 347 -3.43 -26.81 0.59
CA VAL A 347 -2.65 -26.23 1.70
C VAL A 347 -2.41 -24.72 1.50
N PRO A 348 -2.08 -24.23 0.29
CA PRO A 348 -2.10 -22.80 -0.05
C PRO A 348 -3.37 -22.05 0.37
N PHE A 349 -4.56 -22.61 0.14
CA PHE A 349 -5.83 -21.99 0.49
C PHE A 349 -6.04 -21.91 2.00
N MET A 350 -5.64 -22.96 2.73
CA MET A 350 -5.63 -22.94 4.19
C MET A 350 -4.63 -21.92 4.73
N SER A 351 -3.44 -21.84 4.13
CA SER A 351 -2.42 -20.84 4.48
C SER A 351 -2.94 -19.42 4.28
N ALA A 352 -3.61 -19.13 3.16
CA ALA A 352 -4.21 -17.83 2.87
C ALA A 352 -5.15 -17.34 3.99
N SER A 353 -5.84 -18.25 4.68
CA SER A 353 -6.73 -17.93 5.80
C SER A 353 -5.98 -17.44 7.06
N PHE A 354 -4.68 -17.75 7.21
CA PHE A 354 -3.88 -17.20 8.30
C PHE A 354 -3.53 -15.73 8.09
N LYS A 355 -3.46 -15.26 6.82
CA LYS A 355 -3.17 -13.85 6.50
C LYS A 355 -4.19 -12.87 7.09
N ILE A 356 -5.37 -13.37 7.43
CA ILE A 356 -6.41 -12.69 8.21
C ILE A 356 -5.83 -12.13 9.50
N VAL A 357 -5.10 -12.94 10.26
CA VAL A 357 -4.56 -12.56 11.58
C VAL A 357 -3.29 -11.71 11.45
N VAL A 358 -2.58 -11.86 10.32
CA VAL A 358 -1.30 -11.19 10.01
C VAL A 358 -1.44 -9.67 9.83
N VAL A 359 -2.60 -9.19 9.37
CA VAL A 359 -2.83 -7.77 9.08
C VAL A 359 -2.84 -6.88 10.33
N LEU A 360 -2.85 -7.48 11.53
CA LEU A 360 -2.89 -6.79 12.81
C LEU A 360 -1.55 -6.19 13.27
N VAL A 361 -0.44 -6.44 12.54
CA VAL A 361 0.92 -6.03 12.95
C VAL A 361 1.17 -4.52 12.84
N ARG A 362 0.29 -3.74 12.18
CA ARG A 362 0.54 -2.32 11.89
C ARG A 362 0.35 -1.42 13.12
N PRO A 363 1.41 -0.79 13.67
CA PRO A 363 1.26 0.15 14.76
C PRO A 363 0.74 1.50 14.26
N ALA A 364 -0.29 2.06 14.91
CA ALA A 364 -0.76 3.42 14.68
C ALA A 364 -0.08 4.37 15.68
N GLY A 365 0.74 5.33 15.23
CA GLY A 365 1.37 6.29 16.15
C GLY A 365 2.46 7.19 15.58
N LYS A 366 3.02 8.07 16.42
CA LYS A 366 4.07 9.06 16.08
C LYS A 366 5.37 8.44 15.51
N ALA A 367 5.58 7.14 15.67
CA ALA A 367 6.73 6.41 15.12
C ALA A 367 6.50 5.84 13.69
N GLN A 368 5.29 5.97 13.14
CA GLN A 368 4.90 5.36 11.86
C GLN A 368 5.75 5.83 10.67
N GLY A 369 6.21 7.09 10.68
CA GLY A 369 7.08 7.63 9.63
C GLY A 369 8.46 6.95 9.58
N PHE A 370 9.04 6.61 10.73
CA PHE A 370 10.31 5.87 10.78
C PHE A 370 10.12 4.39 10.46
N VAL A 371 9.07 3.78 11.02
CA VAL A 371 8.71 2.38 10.74
C VAL A 371 8.52 2.17 9.23
N ALA A 372 7.81 3.07 8.54
CA ALA A 372 7.65 3.03 7.09
C ALA A 372 8.98 3.13 6.32
N GLY A 373 9.95 3.89 6.84
CA GLY A 373 11.30 3.98 6.28
C GLY A 373 12.07 2.67 6.40
N VAL A 374 11.98 2.01 7.56
CA VAL A 374 12.60 0.70 7.81
C VAL A 374 11.94 -0.40 6.97
N GLU A 375 10.61 -0.40 6.88
CA GLU A 375 9.84 -1.29 6.00
C GLU A 375 10.24 -1.10 4.54
N SER A 376 10.47 0.14 4.10
CA SER A 376 10.92 0.42 2.73
C SER A 376 12.27 -0.25 2.42
N ILE A 377 13.23 -0.20 3.35
CA ILE A 377 14.54 -0.87 3.20
C ILE A 377 14.35 -2.39 3.16
N ALA A 378 13.49 -2.94 4.01
CA ALA A 378 13.19 -4.37 4.03
C ALA A 378 12.54 -4.84 2.71
N SER A 379 11.56 -4.09 2.19
CA SER A 379 10.90 -4.36 0.91
C SER A 379 11.85 -4.29 -0.29
N PHE A 380 12.92 -3.50 -0.19
CA PHE A 380 13.98 -3.44 -1.19
C PHE A 380 14.92 -4.65 -1.09
N LEU A 381 15.35 -5.01 0.12
CA LEU A 381 16.30 -6.12 0.34
C LEU A 381 15.66 -7.50 0.11
N SER A 382 14.36 -7.62 0.33
CA SER A 382 13.66 -8.90 0.30
C SER A 382 13.72 -9.62 -1.07
N PRO A 383 13.31 -9.00 -2.19
CA PRO A 383 13.36 -9.66 -3.49
C PRO A 383 14.79 -9.97 -3.95
N LEU A 384 15.82 -9.27 -3.45
CA LEU A 384 17.24 -9.55 -3.75
C LEU A 384 17.69 -10.92 -3.23
N VAL A 385 17.13 -11.37 -2.11
CA VAL A 385 17.43 -12.67 -1.53
C VAL A 385 16.41 -13.71 -1.97
N MET A 386 15.12 -13.39 -1.90
CA MET A 386 14.04 -14.36 -2.07
C MET A 386 13.83 -14.78 -3.52
N SER A 387 14.01 -13.88 -4.50
CA SER A 387 13.82 -14.21 -5.92
C SER A 387 14.87 -15.20 -6.44
N PRO A 388 16.19 -14.96 -6.30
CA PRO A 388 17.20 -15.93 -6.72
C PRO A 388 17.13 -17.23 -5.91
N LEU A 389 16.78 -17.17 -4.61
CA LEU A 389 16.60 -18.38 -3.81
C LEU A 389 15.43 -19.23 -4.32
N THR A 390 14.29 -18.61 -4.63
CA THR A 390 13.13 -19.31 -5.21
C THR A 390 13.48 -19.89 -6.57
N SER A 391 14.14 -19.11 -7.43
CA SER A 391 14.61 -19.58 -8.73
C SER A 391 15.53 -20.80 -8.62
N TRP A 392 16.47 -20.79 -7.68
CA TRP A 392 17.41 -21.90 -7.50
C TRP A 392 16.70 -23.18 -7.03
N PHE A 393 15.79 -23.09 -6.06
CA PHE A 393 15.04 -24.24 -5.55
C PHE A 393 13.93 -24.75 -6.48
N LEU A 394 13.50 -23.95 -7.45
CA LEU A 394 12.62 -24.40 -8.53
C LEU A 394 13.39 -24.98 -9.72
N SER A 395 14.70 -24.76 -9.81
CA SER A 395 15.55 -25.30 -10.87
C SER A 395 15.92 -26.77 -10.63
N ASN A 396 16.39 -27.45 -11.68
CA ASN A 396 16.90 -28.82 -11.61
C ASN A 396 18.18 -28.97 -10.76
N SER A 397 18.81 -27.85 -10.37
CA SER A 397 20.05 -27.80 -9.61
C SER A 397 19.84 -27.62 -8.10
N ALA A 398 18.62 -27.84 -7.60
CA ALA A 398 18.30 -27.68 -6.19
C ALA A 398 19.07 -28.70 -5.31
N PRO A 399 19.66 -28.28 -4.18
CA PRO A 399 20.46 -29.17 -3.34
C PRO A 399 19.62 -30.21 -2.60
N PHE A 400 18.33 -29.96 -2.39
CA PHE A 400 17.36 -30.89 -1.81
C PHE A 400 15.95 -30.57 -2.30
N ASN A 401 15.04 -31.54 -2.16
CA ASN A 401 13.67 -31.44 -2.67
C ASN A 401 12.78 -30.61 -1.74
N CYS A 402 12.86 -29.28 -1.85
CA CYS A 402 11.95 -28.35 -1.19
C CYS A 402 11.72 -27.11 -2.08
N LYS A 403 10.74 -27.19 -2.98
CA LYS A 403 10.42 -26.10 -3.93
C LYS A 403 10.08 -24.76 -3.24
N GLY A 404 9.50 -24.82 -2.03
CA GLY A 404 9.08 -23.65 -1.25
C GLY A 404 10.11 -23.16 -0.23
N PHE A 405 11.37 -23.58 -0.34
CA PHE A 405 12.40 -23.27 0.66
C PHE A 405 12.61 -21.77 0.91
N SER A 406 12.47 -20.92 -0.11
CA SER A 406 12.52 -19.46 0.06
C SER A 406 11.45 -18.93 1.02
N LEU A 407 10.25 -19.51 1.00
CA LEU A 407 9.15 -19.16 1.89
C LEU A 407 9.42 -19.64 3.33
N VAL A 408 10.13 -20.77 3.48
CA VAL A 408 10.63 -21.23 4.77
C VAL A 408 11.73 -20.28 5.30
N CYS A 409 12.62 -19.78 4.44
CA CYS A 409 13.57 -18.75 4.85
C CYS A 409 12.87 -17.46 5.29
N ALA A 410 11.80 -17.06 4.61
CA ALA A 410 10.97 -15.93 5.02
C ALA A 410 10.32 -16.15 6.40
N SER A 411 9.94 -17.38 6.75
CA SER A 411 9.42 -17.69 8.09
C SER A 411 10.48 -17.51 9.17
N ILE A 412 11.77 -17.77 8.89
CA ILE A 412 12.87 -17.53 9.83
C ILE A 412 12.97 -16.03 10.17
N CYS A 413 12.83 -15.14 9.18
CA CYS A 413 12.76 -13.70 9.43
C CYS A 413 11.59 -13.35 10.36
N MET A 414 10.42 -13.95 10.15
CA MET A 414 9.26 -13.75 11.03
C MET A 414 9.45 -14.32 12.44
N VAL A 415 10.18 -15.43 12.59
CA VAL A 415 10.58 -15.96 13.92
C VAL A 415 11.50 -14.98 14.64
N ILE A 416 12.47 -14.37 13.93
CA ILE A 416 13.33 -13.34 14.51
C ILE A 416 12.48 -12.14 14.96
N ALA A 417 11.53 -11.69 14.14
CA ALA A 417 10.59 -10.63 14.51
C ALA A 417 9.77 -11.03 15.75
N PHE A 418 9.29 -12.26 15.84
CA PHE A 418 8.57 -12.77 17.01
C PHE A 418 9.42 -12.78 18.28
N CYS A 419 10.68 -13.21 18.19
CA CYS A 419 11.61 -13.16 19.32
C CYS A 419 11.79 -11.72 19.84
N TYR A 420 11.98 -10.74 18.95
CA TYR A 420 12.06 -9.34 19.34
C TYR A 420 10.74 -8.80 19.92
N ALA A 421 9.59 -9.23 19.38
CA ALA A 421 8.28 -8.82 19.88
C ALA A 421 8.04 -9.32 21.32
N CYS A 422 8.45 -10.56 21.63
CA CYS A 422 8.38 -11.09 22.99
C CYS A 422 9.22 -10.29 23.99
N LEU A 423 10.38 -9.79 23.56
CA LEU A 423 11.31 -8.99 24.35
C LEU A 423 10.86 -7.54 24.58
N LEU A 424 9.86 -7.04 23.84
CA LEU A 424 9.28 -5.70 24.09
C LEU A 424 8.68 -5.66 25.49
N LYS A 425 9.10 -4.69 26.32
CA LYS A 425 8.44 -4.47 27.61
C LYS A 425 7.07 -3.84 27.34
N PRO A 426 5.99 -4.31 28.00
CA PRO A 426 4.72 -3.60 27.93
C PRO A 426 4.94 -2.18 28.45
N GLU A 427 4.46 -1.16 27.73
CA GLU A 427 4.31 0.16 28.33
C GLU A 427 3.37 -0.02 29.52
N VAL A 428 3.89 0.20 30.72
CA VAL A 428 3.07 0.25 31.92
C VAL A 428 2.14 1.43 31.71
N ASN A 429 0.83 1.17 31.59
CA ASN A 429 -0.18 2.21 31.70
C ASN A 429 0.01 2.91 33.04
N SER A 430 0.75 4.01 33.06
CA SER A 430 0.71 4.98 34.14
C SER A 430 -0.62 5.73 34.02
N SER A 431 -1.68 5.10 34.53
CA SER A 431 -2.87 5.84 34.93
C SER A 431 -2.50 6.73 36.11
N HIS A 432 -2.74 8.03 35.94
CA HIS A 432 -2.59 9.17 36.84
C HIS A 432 -1.27 9.97 36.82
N ASP A 433 -1.47 11.28 36.72
CA ASP A 433 -0.57 12.44 36.76
C ASP A 433 0.17 12.74 35.44
N SER A 434 -0.09 13.81 34.67
CA SER A 434 -0.71 15.11 34.95
C SER A 434 -1.23 15.73 33.64
N GLU A 435 -2.46 16.26 33.67
CA GLU A 435 -2.86 17.39 32.82
C GLU A 435 -1.95 18.57 33.15
N ASP A 436 -1.18 19.03 32.17
CA ASP A 436 -0.56 20.36 31.98
C ASP A 436 0.80 20.21 31.27
N ASP A 437 1.06 21.13 30.34
CA ASP A 437 2.31 21.36 29.60
C ASP A 437 2.66 20.47 28.40
N VAL A 438 1.87 20.52 27.31
CA VAL A 438 2.42 20.71 25.95
C VAL A 438 1.45 21.53 25.09
N GLU A 439 1.27 22.81 25.43
CA GLU A 439 0.74 23.83 24.52
C GLU A 439 1.88 24.77 24.10
N ALA A 440 2.18 24.79 22.79
CA ALA A 440 3.04 25.76 22.06
C ALA A 440 4.57 25.76 22.38
N PRO A 441 5.44 25.99 21.38
CA PRO A 441 5.53 27.28 20.70
C PRO A 441 5.55 27.19 19.18
N LEU A 442 4.50 27.72 18.55
CA LEU A 442 4.61 28.49 17.31
C LEU A 442 4.68 29.98 17.73
N LEU A 443 5.60 30.74 17.11
CA LEU A 443 5.78 32.20 17.16
C LEU A 443 6.79 32.77 18.18
N ALA A 444 8.06 32.80 17.76
CA ALA A 444 9.14 33.78 18.02
C ALA A 444 10.40 33.13 17.40
N ASP A 445 11.15 33.65 16.42
CA ASP A 445 11.49 35.02 16.05
C ASP A 445 11.85 35.07 14.54
N SER A 446 11.72 36.30 14.00
CA SER A 446 12.10 36.84 12.68
C SER A 446 11.07 36.76 11.56
#